data_AF-A0AAW8NBE4-F1
#
_entry.id   AF-A0AAW8NBE4-F1
#
_cell.length_a   1.000
_cell.length_b   1.000
_cell.length_c   1.000
_cell.angle_alpha   90.00
_cell.angle_beta   90.00
_cell.angle_gamma   90.00
#
_symmetry.space_group_name_H-M   'P 1'
#
loop_
_entity.id
_entity.type
_entity.pdbx_description
1 polymer ?
#
loop_
_entity_poly.entity_id
_entity_poly.type
_entity_poly.pdbx_seq_one_letter_code
_entity_poly.pdbx_strand_id
1 'polypeptide(L)' 'MKQKATPHVTRVRALDQLHRGDEIEARLSVGPSYDDVVIRRGSVQETAPGIGVVWILDRLTGLRKAINTDECSVWRLA' A
#
# COMPACT_ATOMS: atom_id res chain seq x y z
N MET A 1 -17.91 -2.00 23.11
CA MET A 1 -16.73 -1.50 22.39
C MET A 1 -16.67 -2.24 21.05
N LYS A 2 -17.04 -1.60 19.92
CA LYS A 2 -17.09 -2.31 18.62
C LYS A 2 -15.67 -2.63 18.19
N GLN A 3 -15.27 -3.91 18.21
CA GLN A 3 -14.06 -4.35 17.52
C GLN A 3 -14.26 -3.99 16.05
N LYS A 4 -13.49 -3.04 15.53
CA LYS A 4 -13.40 -2.85 14.08
C LYS A 4 -12.84 -4.15 13.53
N ALA A 5 -13.61 -4.85 12.70
CA ALA A 5 -13.09 -5.97 11.94
C ALA A 5 -11.82 -5.49 11.22
N THR A 6 -10.70 -6.15 11.48
CA THR A 6 -9.45 -5.86 10.79
C THR A 6 -9.70 -6.20 9.32
N PRO A 7 -9.61 -5.24 8.39
CA PRO A 7 -9.79 -5.55 6.98
C PRO A 7 -8.81 -6.66 6.59
N HIS A 8 -9.26 -7.61 5.76
CA HIS A 8 -8.38 -8.69 5.33
C HIS A 8 -7.25 -8.07 4.50
N VAL A 9 -6.04 -8.13 5.04
CA VAL A 9 -4.87 -7.54 4.39
C VAL A 9 -4.10 -8.62 3.65
N THR A 10 -3.91 -8.43 2.34
CA THR A 10 -3.15 -9.38 1.50
C THR A 10 -1.91 -8.70 0.93
N ARG A 11 -0.74 -9.33 1.08
CA ARG A 11 0.51 -8.80 0.52
C ARG A 11 0.47 -8.91 -1.00
N VAL A 12 0.74 -7.79 -1.66
CA VAL A 12 0.87 -7.71 -3.11
C VAL A 12 2.31 -8.02 -3.48
N ARG A 13 2.51 -9.04 -4.31
CA ARG A 13 3.85 -9.48 -4.75
C ARG A 13 4.22 -8.95 -6.14
N ALA A 14 3.22 -8.60 -6.94
CA ALA A 14 3.40 -8.05 -8.27
C ALA A 14 2.36 -6.94 -8.51
N LEU A 15 2.80 -5.81 -9.07
CA LEU A 15 1.97 -4.61 -9.22
C LEU A 15 0.87 -4.74 -10.28
N ASP A 16 1.00 -5.69 -11.20
CA ASP A 16 -0.04 -6.08 -12.16
C ASP A 16 -1.30 -6.66 -11.48
N GLN A 17 -1.18 -7.13 -10.25
CA GLN A 17 -2.32 -7.58 -9.46
C GLN A 17 -3.20 -6.42 -9.02
N LEU A 18 -2.68 -5.20 -8.94
CA LEU A 18 -3.39 -4.00 -8.47
C LEU A 18 -4.22 -3.36 -9.58
N HIS A 19 -5.43 -2.97 -9.22
CA HIS A 19 -6.34 -2.25 -10.10
C HIS A 19 -6.59 -0.84 -9.56
N ARG A 20 -6.93 0.09 -10.47
CA ARG A 20 -7.36 1.44 -10.09
C ARG A 20 -8.56 1.35 -9.15
N GLY A 21 -8.50 2.08 -8.04
CA GLY A 21 -9.51 2.05 -6.97
C GLY A 21 -9.19 1.10 -5.81
N ASP A 22 -8.27 0.15 -5.97
CA ASP A 22 -7.85 -0.73 -4.88
C ASP A 22 -7.32 0.10 -3.71
N GLU A 23 -7.78 -0.19 -2.50
CA GLU A 23 -7.23 0.39 -1.29
C GLU A 23 -5.98 -0.38 -0.88
N ILE A 24 -4.87 0.35 -0.67
CA ILE A 24 -3.59 -0.25 -0.31
C ILE A 24 -2.90 0.46 0.86
N GLU A 25 -1.98 -0.26 1.48
CA GLU A 25 -0.98 0.26 2.40
C GLU A 25 0.43 0.01 1.86
N ALA A 26 1.28 1.01 1.99
CA ALA A 26 2.72 0.84 1.91
C ALA A 26 3.29 0.73 3.32
N ARG A 27 4.06 -0.34 3.55
CA ARG A 27 4.68 -0.64 4.84
C ARG A 27 6.19 -0.69 4.72
N LEU A 28 6.86 0.12 5.52
CA LEU A 28 8.32 0.15 5.62
C LEU A 28 8.77 -0.86 6.67
N SER A 29 9.74 -1.71 6.31
CA SER A 29 10.37 -2.59 7.30
C SER A 29 11.42 -1.81 8.07
N VAL A 30 11.31 -1.81 9.41
CA VAL A 30 12.20 -1.05 10.30
C VAL A 30 13.24 -1.94 11.00
N GLY A 31 13.37 -3.20 10.56
CA GLY A 31 14.36 -4.16 11.03
C GLY A 31 13.74 -5.52 11.38
N PRO A 32 14.56 -6.56 11.59
CA PRO A 32 14.09 -7.94 11.78
C PRO A 32 13.35 -8.16 13.11
N SER A 33 13.52 -7.26 14.08
CA SER A 33 12.95 -7.36 15.42
C SER A 33 11.68 -6.54 15.61
N TYR A 34 11.21 -5.84 14.57
CA TYR A 34 10.12 -4.88 14.67
C TYR A 34 9.05 -5.15 13.61
N ASP A 35 7.81 -4.82 13.96
CA ASP A 35 6.70 -4.84 13.00
C ASP A 35 6.89 -3.77 11.92
N ASP A 36 6.47 -4.08 10.70
CA ASP A 36 6.47 -3.11 9.60
C ASP A 36 5.54 -1.93 9.92
N VAL A 37 5.96 -0.72 9.57
CA VAL A 37 5.21 0.51 9.84
C VAL A 37 4.49 0.97 8.57
N VAL A 38 3.19 1.24 8.66
CA VAL A 38 2.41 1.84 7.57
C VAL A 38 2.88 3.28 7.36
N ILE A 39 3.53 3.54 6.23
CA ILE A 39 4.04 4.88 5.87
C ILE A 39 3.05 5.65 4.99
N ARG A 40 2.19 4.95 4.23
CA ARG A 40 1.15 5.55 3.37
C ARG A 40 -0.05 4.62 3.24
N ARG A 41 -1.24 5.21 3.07
CA ARG A 41 -2.49 4.50 2.76
C ARG A 41 -3.31 5.31 1.75
N GLY A 42 -3.90 4.65 0.78
CA GLY A 42 -4.76 5.31 -0.20
C GLY A 42 -5.24 4.40 -1.31
N SER A 43 -5.98 4.98 -2.25
CA SER A 43 -6.54 4.26 -3.40
C SER A 43 -5.62 4.32 -4.61
N VAL A 44 -5.41 3.19 -5.26
CA VAL A 44 -4.58 3.09 -6.48
C VAL A 44 -5.17 3.96 -7.58
N GLN A 45 -4.31 4.78 -8.19
CA GLN A 45 -4.64 5.60 -9.34
C GLN A 45 -4.03 4.99 -10.61
N GLU A 46 -2.77 4.57 -10.54
CA GLU A 46 -2.00 4.07 -11.68
C GLU A 46 -0.86 3.16 -11.19
N THR A 47 -0.48 2.17 -11.99
CA THR A 47 0.66 1.28 -11.72
C THR A 47 1.64 1.32 -12.89
N ALA A 48 2.94 1.25 -12.58
CA ALA A 48 4.01 1.04 -13.54
C ALA A 48 4.86 -0.16 -13.08
N PRO A 49 4.42 -1.41 -13.37
CA PRO A 49 5.11 -2.61 -12.91
C PRO A 49 6.56 -2.72 -13.38
N GLY A 50 6.86 -2.23 -14.59
CA GLY A 50 8.21 -2.28 -15.16
C GLY A 50 9.27 -1.48 -14.42
N ILE A 51 8.86 -0.58 -13.51
CA ILE A 51 9.77 0.24 -12.69
C ILE A 51 9.41 0.22 -11.19
N GLY A 52 8.52 -0.70 -10.75
CA GLY A 52 8.20 -0.84 -9.34
C GLY A 52 7.46 0.34 -8.70
N VAL A 53 6.67 1.10 -9.47
CA VAL A 53 5.95 2.28 -8.94
C VAL A 53 4.43 2.09 -8.98
N VAL A 54 3.77 2.48 -7.90
CA VAL A 54 2.31 2.68 -7.85
C VAL A 54 2.00 4.10 -7.40
N TRP A 55 1.08 4.76 -8.10
CA TRP A 55 0.53 6.04 -7.68
C TRP A 55 -0.77 5.82 -6.95
N ILE A 56 -0.91 6.47 -5.79
CA ILE A 56 -2.13 6.48 -5.00
C ILE A 56 -2.69 7.88 -4.88
N LEU A 57 -3.99 7.97 -4.64
CA LEU A 57 -4.59 9.12 -3.97
C LEU A 57 -4.43 8.88 -2.47
N ASP A 58 -3.51 9.61 -1.85
CA ASP A 58 -3.17 9.44 -0.45
C ASP A 58 -4.34 9.88 0.44
N ARG A 59 -4.74 9.00 1.37
CA ARG A 59 -5.92 9.21 2.21
C ARG A 59 -5.74 10.35 3.21
N LEU A 60 -4.52 10.58 3.67
CA LEU A 60 -4.23 11.60 4.69
C LEU A 60 -4.16 12.99 4.06
N THR A 61 -3.46 13.11 2.93
CA THR A 61 -3.17 14.40 2.29
C THR A 61 -4.16 14.75 1.18
N GLY A 62 -4.90 13.78 0.66
CA GLY A 62 -5.77 13.96 -0.51
C GLY A 62 -5.00 14.21 -1.81
N LEU A 63 -3.67 14.01 -1.81
CA LEU A 63 -2.80 14.28 -2.94
C LEU A 63 -2.36 13.00 -3.64
N ARG A 64 -2.05 13.11 -4.93
CA ARG A 64 -1.39 12.02 -5.66
C ARG A 64 0.03 11.82 -5.12
N LYS A 65 0.37 10.59 -4.72
CA LYS A 65 1.71 10.21 -4.24
C LYS A 65 2.21 8.98 -4.99
N ALA A 66 3.50 8.97 -5.31
CA ALA A 66 4.18 7.78 -5.81
C ALA A 66 4.70 6.94 -4.63
N ILE A 67 4.58 5.62 -4.76
CA ILE A 67 5.13 4.62 -3.85
C ILE A 67 6.09 3.75 -4.67
N ASN A 68 7.34 3.66 -4.21
CA ASN A 68 8.34 2.77 -4.75
C ASN A 68 8.30 1.42 -3.99
N THR A 69 8.08 0.32 -4.69
CA THR A 69 8.01 -1.02 -4.09
C THR A 69 9.36 -1.60 -3.69
N ASP A 70 10.47 -1.00 -4.13
CA ASP A 70 11.81 -1.40 -3.71
C ASP A 70 12.11 -0.93 -2.28
N GLU A 71 11.44 0.14 -1.84
CA GLU A 71 11.63 0.74 -0.51
C GLU A 71 10.62 0.23 0.52
N CYS A 72 9.49 -0.33 0.08
CA CYS A 72 8.43 -0.74 0.97
C CYS A 72 7.59 -1.90 0.41
N SER A 73 6.95 -2.63 1.31
CA SER A 73 6.00 -3.67 0.91
C SER A 73 4.60 -3.08 0.69
N VAL A 74 3.91 -3.56 -0.34
CA VAL A 74 2.53 -3.14 -0.64
C VAL A 74 1.54 -4.22 -0.22
N TRP A 75 0.45 -3.78 0.39
CA TRP A 75 -0.60 -4.65 0.92
C TRP A 75 -1.97 -4.12 0.51
N ARG A 76 -2.81 -4.97 -0.09
CA ARG A 76 -4.21 -4.64 -0.41
C ARG A 76 -5.07 -4.78 0.83
N LEU A 77 -5.98 -3.82 1.01
CA LEU A 77 -7.07 -3.85 1.97
C LEU A 77 -8.34 -4.35 1.26
N ALA A 78 -8.90 -5.46 1.72
CA ALA A 78 -10.21 -5.97 1.28
C ALA A 78 -11.36 -5.39 2.11
#